data_AF-A0A078ART8-F1
#
_entry.id   AF-A0A078ART8-F1
#
_cell.length_a   1.000
_cell.length_b   1.000
_cell.length_c   1.000
_cell.angle_alpha   90.00
_cell.angle_beta   90.00
_cell.angle_gamma   90.00
#
_symmetry.space_group_name_H-M   'P 1'
#
loop_
_entity.id
_entity.type
_entity.pdbx_description
1 polymer ?
#
loop_
_entity_poly.entity_id
_entity_poly.type
_entity_poly.pdbx_seq_one_letter_code
_entity_poly.pdbx_strand_id
1 'polypeptide(L)'
;MIFEVVSDMRYFFIVLLVTIIAFGDSFLKIANANPDQEKRFTSGFIDSIIYTYKMILGDFDTDEFGDVAPALMMILFLLCTVFNMIVMLNLLIAIISESFARVTGMSDQAVYQEMASMISENSYLVPDLRMKTYCAQHKYILLVNNLETMEDSVNEQEMLKNLENRFINEISIIKEDLVSLKSAIEKIIRVTQTMNSKFGQIKLMMLEQPVKEVKVKISKMPLTLTTLHQLKEKYKNGGYNDGVVCKGNQFVGCKNSDKIGNDHNEVIHHCPQCNFELCQKCFELIENIHEHPLEKFTYGHLLETQNDSYGGGWQCDCRYFQGCVLDGKAIKDPYEIVYHDSKNQFNLCVSCANSYKV
;
A
#
# COMPACT_ATOMS: atom_id res chain seq x y z
N MET A 1 -44.39 6.16 -1.72
CA MET A 1 -45.44 5.65 -0.80
C MET A 1 -46.81 5.44 -1.46
N ILE A 2 -47.66 6.47 -1.63
CA ILE A 2 -49.04 6.27 -2.13
C ILE A 2 -49.09 5.63 -3.52
N PHE A 3 -48.18 6.00 -4.43
CA PHE A 3 -48.11 5.45 -5.78
C PHE A 3 -47.87 3.93 -5.81
N GLU A 4 -46.99 3.41 -4.93
CA GLU A 4 -46.72 1.97 -4.82
C GLU A 4 -47.94 1.22 -4.31
N VAL A 5 -48.59 1.76 -3.26
CA VAL A 5 -49.83 1.17 -2.71
C VAL A 5 -50.94 1.13 -3.78
N VAL A 6 -51.08 2.18 -4.61
CA VAL A 6 -52.03 2.19 -5.73
C VAL A 6 -51.65 1.17 -6.83
N SER A 7 -50.35 0.99 -7.10
CA SER A 7 -49.86 -0.01 -8.05
C SER A 7 -50.24 -1.44 -7.62
N ASP A 8 -50.21 -1.73 -6.33
CA ASP A 8 -50.57 -3.06 -5.82
C ASP A 8 -52.08 -3.33 -5.93
N MET A 9 -52.92 -2.30 -5.77
CA MET A 9 -54.36 -2.43 -5.93
C MET A 9 -54.81 -2.65 -7.39
N ARG A 10 -53.93 -2.50 -8.39
CA ARG A 10 -54.31 -2.59 -9.81
C ARG A 10 -55.02 -3.90 -10.15
N TYR A 11 -54.54 -5.01 -9.58
CA TYR A 11 -55.11 -6.33 -9.84
C TYR A 11 -56.48 -6.47 -9.20
N PHE A 12 -56.67 -5.91 -8.00
CA PHE A 12 -57.96 -5.85 -7.33
C PHE A 12 -58.98 -5.08 -8.17
N PHE A 13 -58.62 -3.89 -8.68
CA PHE A 13 -59.52 -3.08 -9.49
C PHE A 13 -59.93 -3.76 -10.79
N ILE A 14 -59.02 -4.52 -11.42
CA ILE A 14 -59.35 -5.32 -12.61
C ILE A 14 -60.38 -6.40 -12.27
N VAL A 15 -60.19 -7.14 -11.18
CA VAL A 15 -61.14 -8.18 -10.75
C VAL A 15 -62.50 -7.56 -10.40
N LEU A 16 -62.51 -6.45 -9.65
CA LEU A 16 -63.74 -5.72 -9.31
C LEU A 16 -64.48 -5.22 -10.56
N LEU A 17 -63.76 -4.71 -11.56
CA LEU A 17 -64.36 -4.24 -12.80
C LEU A 17 -64.98 -5.39 -13.60
N VAL A 18 -64.30 -6.54 -13.68
CA VAL A 18 -64.84 -7.76 -14.32
C VAL A 18 -66.10 -8.24 -13.60
N THR A 19 -66.13 -8.21 -12.26
CA THR A 19 -67.30 -8.67 -11.51
C THR A 19 -68.47 -7.71 -11.66
N ILE A 20 -68.23 -6.40 -11.65
CA ILE A 20 -69.25 -5.37 -11.94
C ILE A 20 -69.87 -5.61 -13.33
N ILE A 21 -69.05 -5.86 -14.35
CA ILE A 21 -69.55 -6.13 -15.71
C ILE A 21 -70.36 -7.44 -15.75
N ALA A 22 -69.89 -8.50 -15.09
CA ALA A 22 -70.57 -9.79 -15.08
C ALA A 22 -71.94 -9.75 -14.39
N PHE A 23 -72.02 -9.10 -13.22
CA PHE A 23 -73.29 -8.90 -12.52
C PHE A 23 -74.18 -7.89 -13.26
N GLY A 24 -73.62 -6.82 -13.82
CA GLY A 24 -74.35 -5.84 -14.61
C GLY A 24 -74.99 -6.43 -15.87
N ASP A 25 -74.30 -7.33 -16.57
CA ASP A 25 -74.88 -8.08 -17.71
C ASP A 25 -75.99 -9.03 -17.24
N SER A 26 -75.79 -9.70 -16.10
CA SER A 26 -76.80 -10.60 -15.51
C SER A 26 -78.07 -9.84 -15.12
N PHE A 27 -77.93 -8.67 -14.50
CA PHE A 27 -79.03 -7.78 -14.13
C PHE A 27 -79.75 -7.21 -15.36
N LEU A 28 -79.01 -6.81 -16.40
CA LEU A 28 -79.60 -6.33 -17.66
C LEU A 28 -80.46 -7.40 -18.34
N LYS A 29 -80.00 -8.66 -18.35
CA LYS A 29 -80.75 -9.79 -18.93
C LYS A 29 -82.07 -10.04 -18.20
N ILE A 30 -82.06 -9.94 -16.87
CA ILE A 30 -83.27 -10.08 -16.05
C ILE A 30 -84.20 -8.87 -16.28
N ALA A 31 -83.67 -7.65 -16.34
CA ALA A 31 -84.48 -6.46 -16.62
C ALA A 31 -85.18 -6.53 -17.99
N ASN A 32 -84.46 -6.96 -19.03
CA ASN A 32 -85.01 -7.11 -20.37
C ASN A 32 -86.01 -8.26 -20.52
N ALA A 33 -86.05 -9.20 -19.57
CA ALA A 33 -87.08 -10.24 -19.53
C ALA A 33 -88.46 -9.70 -19.12
N ASN A 34 -88.54 -8.47 -18.60
CA ASN A 34 -89.81 -7.80 -18.33
C ASN A 34 -90.47 -7.29 -19.63
N PRO A 35 -91.73 -7.69 -19.92
CA PRO A 35 -92.46 -7.23 -21.10
C PRO A 35 -92.84 -5.76 -21.01
N ASP A 36 -93.11 -5.25 -19.82
CA ASP A 36 -93.42 -3.84 -19.58
C ASP A 36 -92.13 -3.02 -19.47
N GLN A 37 -91.97 -2.05 -20.37
CA GLN A 37 -90.76 -1.21 -20.42
C GLN A 37 -90.65 -0.26 -19.21
N GLU A 38 -91.78 0.12 -18.61
CA GLU A 38 -91.84 0.98 -17.41
C GLU A 38 -91.44 0.25 -16.12
N LYS A 39 -91.46 -1.10 -16.11
CA LYS A 39 -91.08 -1.92 -14.95
C LYS A 39 -89.61 -2.37 -14.98
N ARG A 40 -88.81 -1.83 -15.91
CA ARG A 40 -87.39 -2.18 -16.04
C ARG A 40 -86.55 -1.28 -15.15
N PHE A 41 -85.88 -1.88 -14.17
CA PHE A 41 -84.92 -1.19 -13.28
C PHE A 41 -83.63 -0.76 -13.99
N THR A 42 -83.37 -1.23 -15.21
CA THR A 42 -82.26 -0.77 -16.04
C THR A 42 -82.58 -0.88 -17.53
N SER A 43 -82.16 0.12 -18.31
CA SER A 43 -82.52 0.26 -19.73
C SER A 43 -81.39 -0.04 -20.71
N GLY A 44 -80.14 0.06 -20.26
CA GLY A 44 -78.94 -0.10 -21.08
C GLY A 44 -77.78 -0.74 -20.34
N PHE A 45 -76.77 -1.20 -21.09
CA PHE A 45 -75.59 -1.86 -20.55
C PHE A 45 -74.77 -0.97 -19.59
N ILE A 46 -74.65 0.32 -19.90
CA ILE A 46 -73.97 1.27 -19.01
C ILE A 46 -74.79 1.51 -17.75
N ASP A 47 -76.11 1.64 -17.88
CA ASP A 47 -77.01 1.83 -16.75
C ASP A 47 -76.97 0.63 -15.80
N SER A 48 -76.86 -0.60 -16.33
CA SER A 48 -76.81 -1.82 -15.51
C SER A 48 -75.47 -1.98 -14.77
N ILE A 49 -74.37 -1.51 -15.38
CA ILE A 49 -73.07 -1.38 -14.71
C ILE A 49 -73.14 -0.34 -13.60
N ILE A 50 -73.73 0.84 -13.85
CA ILE A 50 -73.90 1.89 -12.84
C ILE A 50 -74.80 1.39 -11.70
N TYR A 51 -75.88 0.67 -12.02
CA TYR A 51 -76.77 0.06 -11.05
C TYR A 51 -76.02 -0.93 -10.15
N THR A 52 -75.22 -1.82 -10.74
CA THR A 52 -74.39 -2.77 -10.00
C THR A 52 -73.35 -2.05 -9.13
N TYR A 53 -72.73 -0.98 -9.63
CA TYR A 53 -71.79 -0.17 -8.87
C TYR A 53 -72.44 0.51 -7.67
N LYS A 54 -73.63 1.12 -7.84
CA LYS A 54 -74.42 1.69 -6.74
C LYS A 54 -74.75 0.65 -5.69
N MET A 55 -75.12 -0.55 -6.12
CA MET A 55 -75.42 -1.68 -5.23
C MET A 55 -74.19 -2.12 -4.43
N ILE A 56 -72.98 -2.08 -5.00
CA ILE A 56 -71.72 -2.34 -4.28
C ILE A 56 -71.42 -1.23 -3.26
N LEU A 57 -71.84 0.01 -3.50
CA LEU A 57 -71.72 1.11 -2.55
C LEU A 57 -72.77 1.08 -1.43
N GLY A 58 -73.70 0.12 -1.46
CA GLY A 58 -74.74 -0.06 -0.43
C GLY A 58 -76.11 0.52 -0.77
N ASP A 59 -76.36 0.86 -2.03
CA ASP A 59 -77.68 1.26 -2.52
C ASP A 59 -78.55 0.01 -2.76
N PHE A 60 -79.42 -0.31 -1.81
CA PHE A 60 -80.22 -1.54 -1.78
C PHE A 60 -81.71 -1.23 -1.96
N ASP A 61 -82.09 -0.61 -3.07
CA ASP A 61 -83.50 -0.48 -3.41
C ASP A 61 -84.00 -1.77 -4.07
N THR A 62 -84.65 -2.62 -3.26
CA THR A 62 -85.22 -3.89 -3.71
C THR A 62 -86.66 -3.77 -4.21
N ASP A 63 -87.29 -2.61 -4.00
CA ASP A 63 -88.68 -2.37 -4.37
C ASP A 63 -88.82 -2.10 -5.88
N GLU A 64 -87.70 -1.73 -6.53
CA GLU A 64 -87.60 -1.55 -7.98
C GLU A 64 -87.39 -2.87 -8.76
N PHE A 65 -87.22 -4.00 -8.09
CA PHE A 65 -87.08 -5.30 -8.76
C PHE A 65 -88.43 -5.73 -9.36
N GLY A 66 -88.57 -5.60 -10.68
CA GLY A 66 -89.79 -5.94 -11.41
C GLY A 66 -90.29 -7.39 -11.19
N ASP A 67 -91.49 -7.68 -11.70
CA ASP A 67 -92.25 -8.90 -11.38
C ASP A 67 -91.67 -10.21 -11.96
N VAL A 68 -90.65 -10.14 -12.82
CA VAL A 68 -90.09 -11.31 -13.51
C VAL A 68 -88.96 -11.98 -12.73
N ALA A 69 -89.16 -13.27 -12.43
CA ALA A 69 -88.20 -14.13 -11.74
C ALA A 69 -87.62 -13.57 -10.41
N PRO A 70 -88.48 -13.14 -9.46
CA PRO A 70 -88.05 -12.47 -8.23
C PRO A 70 -87.11 -13.32 -7.36
N ALA A 71 -87.28 -14.65 -7.36
CA ALA A 71 -86.40 -15.56 -6.63
C ALA A 71 -84.97 -15.58 -7.19
N LEU A 72 -84.80 -15.57 -8.52
CA LEU A 72 -83.48 -15.54 -9.16
C LEU A 72 -82.80 -14.19 -8.93
N MET A 73 -83.57 -13.11 -9.01
CA MET A 73 -83.09 -11.76 -8.73
C MET A 73 -82.60 -11.64 -7.28
N MET A 74 -83.38 -12.12 -6.31
CA MET A 74 -82.97 -12.10 -4.90
C MET A 74 -81.70 -12.92 -4.62
N ILE A 75 -81.56 -14.09 -5.28
CA ILE A 75 -80.34 -14.91 -5.16
C ILE A 75 -79.14 -14.17 -5.77
N LEU A 76 -79.30 -13.55 -6.94
CA LEU A 76 -78.24 -12.82 -7.62
C LEU A 76 -77.83 -11.55 -6.84
N PHE A 77 -78.80 -10.86 -6.24
CA PHE A 77 -78.59 -9.75 -5.31
C PHE A 77 -77.75 -10.19 -4.11
N LEU A 78 -78.17 -11.27 -3.43
CA LEU A 78 -77.46 -11.79 -2.27
C LEU A 78 -76.04 -12.25 -2.63
N LEU A 79 -75.87 -12.91 -3.78
CA LEU A 79 -74.55 -13.34 -4.23
C LEU A 79 -73.66 -12.15 -4.59
N CYS A 80 -74.20 -11.12 -5.24
CA CYS A 80 -73.46 -9.91 -5.58
C CYS A 80 -73.05 -9.11 -4.33
N THR A 81 -73.93 -9.02 -3.33
CA THR A 81 -73.63 -8.32 -2.05
C THR A 81 -72.61 -9.08 -1.23
N VAL A 82 -72.76 -10.39 -1.04
CA VAL A 82 -71.78 -11.22 -0.33
C VAL A 82 -70.42 -11.18 -1.04
N PHE A 83 -70.40 -11.33 -2.37
CA PHE A 83 -69.15 -11.36 -3.12
C PHE A 83 -68.47 -9.98 -3.19
N ASN A 84 -69.17 -8.95 -3.67
CA ASN A 84 -68.54 -7.65 -3.93
C ASN A 84 -68.46 -6.74 -2.70
N MET A 85 -69.38 -6.80 -1.74
CA MET A 85 -69.24 -6.03 -0.50
C MET A 85 -68.47 -6.80 0.57
N ILE A 86 -68.87 -8.03 0.88
CA ILE A 86 -68.26 -8.73 2.02
C ILE A 86 -66.88 -9.28 1.65
N VAL A 87 -66.76 -10.03 0.55
CA VAL A 87 -65.48 -10.68 0.21
C VAL A 87 -64.50 -9.67 -0.38
N MET A 88 -64.90 -8.90 -1.40
CA MET A 88 -63.97 -8.00 -2.11
C MET A 88 -63.51 -6.82 -1.26
N LEU A 89 -64.37 -6.15 -0.47
CA LEU A 89 -63.93 -5.03 0.36
C LEU A 89 -63.01 -5.49 1.50
N ASN A 90 -63.29 -6.63 2.12
CA ASN A 90 -62.42 -7.18 3.16
C ASN A 90 -61.04 -7.59 2.60
N LEU A 91 -61.01 -8.15 1.39
CA LEU A 91 -59.76 -8.48 0.71
C LEU A 91 -58.97 -7.22 0.33
N LEU A 92 -59.65 -6.15 -0.11
CA LEU A 92 -59.01 -4.86 -0.38
C LEU A 92 -58.34 -4.31 0.88
N ILE A 93 -59.02 -4.32 2.03
CA ILE A 93 -58.43 -3.82 3.29
C ILE A 93 -57.18 -4.64 3.66
N ALA A 94 -57.21 -5.96 3.47
CA ALA A 94 -56.05 -6.82 3.72
C ALA A 94 -54.85 -6.46 2.82
N ILE A 95 -55.07 -6.33 1.51
CA ILE A 95 -54.02 -5.98 0.53
C ILE A 95 -53.43 -4.58 0.83
N ILE A 96 -54.29 -3.61 1.15
CA ILE A 96 -53.85 -2.25 1.49
C ILE A 96 -53.00 -2.28 2.77
N SER A 97 -53.42 -3.05 3.78
CA SER A 97 -52.71 -3.12 5.06
C SER A 97 -51.32 -3.73 4.90
N GLU A 98 -51.20 -4.82 4.15
CA GLU A 98 -49.91 -5.46 3.84
C GLU A 98 -49.01 -4.53 3.02
N SER A 99 -49.56 -3.91 1.98
CA SER A 99 -48.80 -3.01 1.11
C SER A 99 -48.34 -1.76 1.86
N PHE A 100 -49.19 -1.19 2.71
CA PHE A 100 -48.83 -0.06 3.55
C PHE A 100 -47.71 -0.42 4.55
N ALA A 101 -47.81 -1.58 5.21
CA ALA A 101 -46.77 -2.05 6.12
C ALA A 101 -45.43 -2.24 5.41
N ARG A 102 -45.44 -2.88 4.23
CA ARG A 102 -44.24 -3.10 3.41
C ARG A 102 -43.60 -1.78 2.97
N VAL A 103 -44.39 -0.87 2.41
CA VAL A 103 -43.87 0.42 1.92
C VAL A 103 -43.38 1.30 3.06
N THR A 104 -44.03 1.27 4.23
CA THR A 104 -43.56 2.01 5.42
C THR A 104 -42.24 1.46 5.93
N GLY A 105 -42.09 0.12 6.02
CA GLY A 105 -40.84 -0.52 6.41
C GLY A 105 -39.68 -0.21 5.45
N MET A 106 -39.97 -0.16 4.14
CA MET A 106 -38.97 0.20 3.12
C MET A 106 -38.69 1.70 3.08
N SER A 107 -39.65 2.57 3.42
CA SER A 107 -39.49 4.02 3.39
C SER A 107 -38.38 4.48 4.33
N ASP A 108 -38.34 3.97 5.55
CA ASP A 108 -37.29 4.35 6.51
C ASP A 108 -35.91 3.87 6.05
N GLN A 109 -35.84 2.63 5.52
CA GLN A 109 -34.61 2.08 4.94
C GLN A 109 -34.11 2.91 3.75
N ALA A 110 -35.01 3.28 2.84
CA ALA A 110 -34.72 4.13 1.70
C ALA A 110 -34.23 5.51 2.14
N VAL A 111 -34.83 6.11 3.18
CA VAL A 111 -34.36 7.39 3.74
C VAL A 111 -32.93 7.28 4.27
N TYR A 112 -32.60 6.25 5.04
CA TYR A 112 -31.23 6.06 5.53
C TYR A 112 -30.24 5.76 4.40
N GLN A 113 -30.66 5.00 3.38
CA GLN A 113 -29.86 4.72 2.21
C GLN A 113 -29.54 6.01 1.42
N GLU A 114 -30.54 6.86 1.21
CA GLU A 114 -30.36 8.16 0.54
C GLU A 114 -29.46 9.09 1.36
N MET A 115 -29.63 9.13 2.69
CA MET A 115 -28.73 9.89 3.57
C MET A 115 -27.28 9.40 3.46
N ALA A 116 -27.07 8.08 3.47
CA ALA A 116 -25.74 7.50 3.32
C ALA A 116 -25.14 7.79 1.93
N SER A 117 -25.96 7.72 0.87
CA SER A 117 -25.54 8.08 -0.49
C SER A 117 -25.12 9.54 -0.56
N MET A 118 -25.93 10.46 -0.02
CA MET A 118 -25.60 11.89 0.02
C MET A 118 -24.30 12.15 0.76
N ILE A 119 -24.07 11.49 1.90
CA ILE A 119 -22.81 11.60 2.65
C ILE A 119 -21.63 11.10 1.80
N SER A 120 -21.77 9.95 1.14
CA SER A 120 -20.73 9.38 0.29
C SER A 120 -20.41 10.28 -0.90
N GLU A 121 -21.44 10.75 -1.60
CA GLU A 121 -21.32 11.65 -2.74
C GLU A 121 -20.67 12.98 -2.37
N ASN A 122 -20.96 13.53 -1.19
CA ASN A 122 -20.40 14.82 -0.76
C ASN A 122 -19.11 14.68 0.06
N SER A 123 -18.63 13.46 0.32
CA SER A 123 -17.44 13.22 1.16
C SER A 123 -16.18 13.92 0.63
N TYR A 124 -16.05 14.07 -0.69
CA TYR A 124 -14.92 14.75 -1.33
C TYR A 124 -14.83 16.25 -1.01
N LEU A 125 -15.94 16.88 -0.55
CA LEU A 125 -15.95 18.29 -0.17
C LEU A 125 -15.21 18.56 1.15
N VAL A 126 -14.98 17.52 1.95
CA VAL A 126 -14.29 17.61 3.24
C VAL A 126 -12.84 17.15 3.08
N PRO A 127 -11.84 18.03 3.29
CA PRO A 127 -10.43 17.64 3.21
C PRO A 127 -10.07 16.56 4.25
N ASP A 128 -9.28 15.56 3.84
CA ASP A 128 -8.87 14.41 4.67
C ASP A 128 -8.30 14.78 6.04
N LEU A 129 -7.56 15.90 6.11
CA LEU A 129 -6.95 16.40 7.34
C LEU A 129 -8.01 16.78 8.38
N ARG A 130 -9.13 17.38 7.94
CA ARG A 130 -10.27 17.69 8.81
C ARG A 130 -11.06 16.45 9.13
N MET A 131 -11.27 15.54 8.17
CA MET A 131 -12.00 14.29 8.38
C MET A 131 -11.40 13.44 9.51
N LYS A 132 -10.07 13.34 9.57
CA LYS A 132 -9.33 12.65 10.65
C LYS A 132 -9.49 13.28 12.03
N THR A 133 -9.85 14.56 12.10
CA THR A 133 -10.09 15.27 13.37
C THR A 133 -11.50 14.98 13.90
N TYR A 134 -12.48 14.82 13.01
CA TYR A 134 -13.87 14.55 13.39
C TYR A 134 -14.13 13.08 13.77
N CYS A 135 -13.40 12.12 13.20
CA CYS A 135 -13.59 10.70 13.47
C CYS A 135 -12.30 10.03 13.98
N ALA A 136 -12.37 9.47 15.20
CA ALA A 136 -11.33 8.60 15.72
C ALA A 136 -11.26 7.33 14.86
N GLN A 137 -10.12 7.11 14.21
CA GLN A 137 -9.95 5.96 13.33
C GLN A 137 -9.87 4.64 14.11
N HIS A 138 -10.33 3.56 13.49
CA HIS A 138 -10.25 2.18 14.01
C HIS A 138 -11.00 1.91 15.32
N LYS A 139 -11.96 2.77 15.70
CA LYS A 139 -12.72 2.60 16.95
C LYS A 139 -13.89 1.63 16.82
N TYR A 140 -14.46 1.49 15.62
CA TYR A 140 -15.66 0.71 15.38
C TYR A 140 -15.42 -0.29 14.26
N ILE A 141 -15.98 -1.49 14.40
CA ILE A 141 -16.06 -2.51 13.37
C ILE A 141 -17.51 -2.52 12.90
N LEU A 142 -17.72 -2.28 11.60
CA LEU A 142 -19.06 -2.32 11.02
C LEU A 142 -19.38 -3.75 10.60
N LEU A 143 -20.42 -4.32 11.19
CA LEU A 143 -20.96 -5.62 10.81
C LEU A 143 -22.20 -5.39 9.98
N VAL A 144 -22.08 -5.63 8.68
CA VAL A 144 -23.21 -5.53 7.74
C VAL A 144 -23.78 -6.92 7.56
N ASN A 145 -25.05 -7.09 7.93
CA ASN A 145 -25.77 -8.33 7.70
C ASN A 145 -26.97 -8.05 6.79
N ASN A 146 -27.31 -9.01 5.93
CA ASN A 146 -28.53 -8.92 5.14
C ASN A 146 -29.74 -9.23 6.03
N LEU A 147 -30.63 -8.24 6.18
CA LEU A 147 -31.84 -8.35 6.97
C LEU A 147 -32.82 -9.39 6.40
N GLU A 148 -32.78 -9.68 5.09
CA GLU A 148 -33.63 -10.71 4.45
C GLU A 148 -33.33 -12.14 4.95
N THR A 149 -32.15 -12.36 5.54
CA THR A 149 -31.73 -13.66 6.09
C THR A 149 -31.91 -13.78 7.60
N MET A 150 -32.47 -12.78 8.27
CA MET A 150 -32.66 -12.82 9.73
C MET A 150 -34.06 -13.32 10.08
N GLU A 151 -34.14 -14.54 10.61
CA GLU A 151 -35.24 -14.90 11.51
C GLU A 151 -35.10 -14.05 12.78
N ASP A 152 -36.23 -13.52 13.29
CA ASP A 152 -36.37 -12.46 14.32
C ASP A 152 -35.68 -12.70 15.69
N SER A 153 -34.83 -13.71 15.83
CA SER A 153 -34.14 -14.02 17.08
C SER A 153 -32.67 -14.40 16.87
N VAL A 154 -31.86 -13.50 16.31
CA VAL A 154 -30.40 -13.72 16.35
C VAL A 154 -29.86 -13.28 17.70
N ASN A 155 -29.51 -14.26 18.52
CA ASN A 155 -28.91 -14.08 19.83
C ASN A 155 -27.50 -13.45 19.68
N GLU A 156 -27.27 -12.25 20.23
CA GLU A 156 -25.99 -11.51 20.11
C GLU A 156 -24.77 -12.36 20.49
N GLN A 157 -24.94 -13.31 21.40
CA GLN A 157 -23.88 -14.23 21.83
C GLN A 157 -23.47 -15.23 20.75
N GLU A 158 -24.40 -15.64 19.90
CA GLU A 158 -24.13 -16.55 18.78
C GLU A 158 -23.41 -15.82 17.64
N MET A 159 -23.76 -14.55 17.41
CA MET A 159 -23.03 -13.68 16.49
C MET A 159 -21.57 -13.46 16.92
N LEU A 160 -21.33 -13.18 18.21
CA LEU A 160 -19.98 -12.98 18.74
C LEU A 160 -19.12 -14.24 18.57
N LYS A 161 -19.69 -15.43 18.84
CA LYS A 161 -18.98 -16.71 18.63
C LYS A 161 -18.64 -16.96 17.16
N ASN A 162 -19.57 -16.65 16.25
CA ASN A 162 -19.32 -16.80 14.81
C ASN A 162 -18.22 -15.86 14.32
N LEU A 163 -18.16 -14.64 14.87
CA LEU A 163 -17.07 -13.69 14.64
C LEU A 163 -15.73 -14.19 15.17
N GLU A 164 -15.67 -14.65 16.42
CA GLU A 164 -14.47 -15.23 17.00
C GLU A 164 -13.94 -16.38 16.13
N ASN A 165 -14.82 -17.27 15.66
CA ASN A 165 -14.44 -18.37 14.78
C ASN A 165 -13.89 -17.88 13.44
N ARG A 166 -14.47 -16.84 12.83
CA ARG A 166 -13.93 -16.23 11.60
C ARG A 166 -12.56 -15.63 11.83
N PHE A 167 -12.37 -14.88 12.93
CA PHE A 167 -11.07 -14.33 13.29
C PHE A 167 -10.02 -15.41 13.51
N ILE A 168 -10.37 -16.50 14.21
CA ILE A 168 -9.46 -17.63 14.44
C ILE A 168 -9.04 -18.27 13.11
N ASN A 169 -9.98 -18.44 12.17
CA ASN A 169 -9.70 -18.99 10.85
C ASN A 169 -8.78 -18.08 10.03
N GLU A 170 -9.03 -16.76 9.98
CA GLU A 170 -8.14 -15.84 9.28
C GLU A 170 -6.75 -15.78 9.92
N ILE A 171 -6.67 -15.79 11.25
CA ILE A 171 -5.39 -15.86 11.96
C ILE A 171 -4.63 -17.16 11.62
N SER A 172 -5.32 -18.29 11.46
CA SER A 172 -4.66 -19.53 11.04
C SER A 172 -4.08 -19.45 9.63
N ILE A 173 -4.79 -18.82 8.69
CA ILE A 173 -4.33 -18.63 7.31
C ILE A 173 -3.09 -17.74 7.29
N ILE A 174 -3.14 -16.60 8.00
CA ILE A 174 -1.99 -15.69 8.12
C ILE A 174 -0.76 -16.39 8.73
N LYS A 175 -0.99 -17.28 9.70
CA LYS A 175 0.09 -18.05 10.32
C LYS A 175 0.75 -19.02 9.33
N GLU A 176 -0.03 -19.67 8.47
CA GLU A 176 0.50 -20.53 7.41
C GLU A 176 1.32 -19.73 6.39
N ASP A 177 0.83 -18.56 5.97
CA ASP A 177 1.54 -17.66 5.07
C ASP A 177 2.88 -17.21 5.65
N LEU A 178 2.92 -16.86 6.94
CA LEU A 178 4.16 -16.50 7.64
C LEU A 178 5.18 -17.65 7.66
N VAL A 179 4.73 -18.89 7.83
CA VAL A 179 5.61 -20.07 7.78
C VAL A 179 6.16 -20.27 6.37
N SER A 180 5.33 -20.10 5.34
CA SER A 180 5.78 -20.23 3.95
C SER A 180 6.81 -19.15 3.59
N LEU A 181 6.58 -17.90 4.01
CA LEU A 181 7.48 -16.77 3.80
C LEU A 181 8.84 -17.01 4.48
N LYS A 182 8.83 -17.53 5.72
CA LYS A 182 10.06 -17.90 6.43
C LYS A 182 10.88 -18.92 5.66
N SER A 183 10.23 -19.95 5.09
CA SER A 183 10.92 -20.97 4.30
C SER A 183 11.54 -20.41 3.01
N ALA A 184 10.90 -19.41 2.38
CA ALA A 184 11.43 -18.73 1.21
C ALA A 184 12.68 -17.90 1.55
N ILE A 185 12.64 -17.17 2.69
CA ILE A 185 13.79 -16.40 3.20
C ILE A 185 14.98 -17.33 3.48
N GLU A 186 14.75 -18.49 4.11
CA GLU A 186 15.81 -19.47 4.37
C GLU A 186 16.47 -19.99 3.09
N LYS A 187 15.70 -20.21 2.01
CA LYS A 187 16.24 -20.58 0.69
C LYS A 187 17.09 -19.46 0.11
N ILE A 188 16.65 -18.21 0.19
CA ILE A 188 17.41 -17.04 -0.31
C ILE A 188 18.76 -16.93 0.43
N ILE A 189 18.78 -17.08 1.76
CA ILE A 189 20.00 -17.03 2.56
C ILE A 189 21.02 -18.08 2.08
N ARG A 190 20.60 -19.32 1.83
CA ARG A 190 21.48 -20.38 1.33
C ARG A 190 22.06 -20.06 -0.05
N VAL A 191 21.24 -19.50 -0.95
CA VAL A 191 21.71 -19.09 -2.29
C VAL A 191 22.74 -17.96 -2.18
N THR A 192 22.50 -16.95 -1.35
CA THR A 192 23.44 -15.83 -1.13
C THR A 192 24.78 -16.29 -0.56
N GLN A 193 24.77 -17.21 0.40
CA GLN A 193 26.00 -17.81 0.95
C GLN A 193 26.80 -18.54 -0.13
N THR A 194 26.12 -19.29 -1.00
CA THR A 194 26.74 -20.03 -2.10
C THR A 194 27.28 -19.09 -3.19
N MET A 195 26.61 -17.96 -3.45
CA MET A 195 27.10 -16.95 -4.38
C MET A 195 28.36 -16.26 -3.83
N ASN A 196 28.39 -15.89 -2.55
CA ASN A 196 29.56 -15.24 -1.94
C ASN A 196 30.80 -16.14 -1.97
N SER A 197 30.66 -17.45 -1.71
CA SER A 197 31.79 -18.38 -1.77
C SER A 197 32.34 -18.53 -3.20
N LYS A 198 31.45 -18.65 -4.21
CA LYS A 198 31.84 -18.69 -5.62
C LYS A 198 32.51 -17.39 -6.08
N PHE A 199 32.01 -16.24 -5.64
CA PHE A 199 32.60 -14.94 -5.98
C PHE A 199 34.00 -14.77 -5.39
N GLY A 200 34.24 -15.28 -4.17
CA GLY A 200 35.57 -15.34 -3.57
C GLY A 200 36.56 -16.20 -4.38
N GLN A 201 36.10 -17.36 -4.90
CA GLN A 201 36.91 -18.21 -5.78
C GLN A 201 37.23 -17.53 -7.12
N ILE A 202 36.27 -16.81 -7.72
CA ILE A 202 36.49 -16.04 -8.95
C ILE A 202 37.52 -14.94 -8.73
N LYS A 203 37.45 -14.18 -7.61
CA LYS A 203 38.47 -13.17 -7.27
C LYS A 203 39.87 -13.78 -7.19
N LEU A 204 40.00 -14.99 -6.62
CA LEU A 204 41.29 -15.70 -6.56
C LEU A 204 41.79 -16.10 -7.96
N MET A 205 40.93 -16.65 -8.82
CA MET A 205 41.31 -17.00 -10.21
C MET A 205 41.76 -15.79 -11.03
N MET A 206 41.18 -14.61 -10.80
CA MET A 206 41.59 -13.38 -11.51
C MET A 206 42.98 -12.87 -11.11
N LEU A 207 43.53 -13.33 -9.98
CA LEU A 207 44.85 -12.94 -9.48
C LEU A 207 45.99 -13.85 -9.98
N GLU A 208 45.71 -14.94 -10.67
CA GLU A 208 46.72 -15.82 -11.30
C GLU A 208 47.36 -15.22 -12.58
N GLN A 209 47.00 -13.99 -12.92
CA GLN A 209 47.68 -13.18 -13.94
C GLN A 209 49.05 -12.67 -13.42
N PRO A 210 50.01 -12.30 -14.29
CA PRO A 210 51.36 -11.92 -13.85
C PRO A 210 51.31 -10.85 -12.77
N VAL A 211 52.16 -11.02 -11.74
CA VAL A 211 52.25 -10.19 -10.53
C VAL A 211 52.20 -8.72 -10.92
N LYS A 212 51.09 -8.04 -10.60
CA LYS A 212 50.93 -6.61 -10.84
C LYS A 212 51.65 -5.86 -9.72
N GLU A 213 52.83 -5.33 -10.04
CA GLU A 213 53.55 -4.41 -9.17
C GLU A 213 53.11 -2.97 -9.42
N VAL A 214 52.99 -2.20 -8.35
CA VAL A 214 52.69 -0.76 -8.41
C VAL A 214 53.72 -0.01 -7.57
N LYS A 215 54.36 0.98 -8.20
CA LYS A 215 55.16 1.98 -7.49
C LYS A 215 54.25 3.09 -6.98
N VAL A 216 54.46 3.52 -5.73
CA VAL A 216 53.69 4.59 -5.10
C VAL A 216 54.64 5.62 -4.47
N LYS A 217 54.21 6.88 -4.39
CA LYS A 217 54.99 8.00 -3.85
C LYS A 217 55.39 7.81 -2.39
N ILE A 218 54.58 7.08 -1.63
CA ILE A 218 54.70 6.89 -0.18
C ILE A 218 55.45 5.62 0.24
N SER A 219 56.16 4.96 -0.69
CA SER A 219 56.99 3.78 -0.40
C SER A 219 58.19 3.72 -1.34
N LYS A 220 59.38 3.40 -0.79
CA LYS A 220 60.60 3.19 -1.59
C LYS A 220 60.58 1.90 -2.42
N MET A 221 59.84 0.89 -1.98
CA MET A 221 59.75 -0.40 -2.65
C MET A 221 58.43 -0.51 -3.44
N PRO A 222 58.42 -1.17 -4.61
CA PRO A 222 57.19 -1.47 -5.32
C PRO A 222 56.30 -2.41 -4.49
N LEU A 223 54.99 -2.17 -4.52
CA LEU A 223 54.03 -3.00 -3.83
C LEU A 223 53.46 -4.05 -4.80
N THR A 224 53.36 -5.28 -4.30
CA THR A 224 52.77 -6.41 -5.04
C THR A 224 51.29 -6.53 -4.75
N LEU A 225 50.47 -6.70 -5.79
CA LEU A 225 49.04 -7.01 -5.66
C LEU A 225 48.87 -8.42 -5.06
N THR A 226 48.13 -8.54 -3.95
CA THR A 226 47.86 -9.82 -3.28
C THR A 226 46.51 -9.78 -2.56
N THR A 227 46.07 -10.90 -1.99
CA THR A 227 44.87 -10.96 -1.14
C THR A 227 45.24 -11.10 0.33
N LEU A 228 44.32 -10.73 1.23
CA LEU A 228 44.48 -10.99 2.66
C LEU A 228 44.69 -12.48 2.94
N HIS A 229 44.04 -13.38 2.19
CA HIS A 229 44.23 -14.82 2.29
C HIS A 229 45.68 -15.23 1.98
N GLN A 230 46.22 -14.80 0.83
CA GLN A 230 47.61 -15.06 0.46
C GLN A 230 48.61 -14.48 1.47
N LEU A 231 48.34 -13.31 2.03
CA LEU A 231 49.15 -12.74 3.11
C LEU A 231 49.09 -13.58 4.39
N LYS A 232 47.91 -14.03 4.80
CA LYS A 232 47.74 -14.94 5.95
C LYS A 232 48.47 -16.27 5.74
N GLU A 233 48.43 -16.82 4.53
CA GLU A 233 49.15 -18.05 4.20
C GLU A 233 50.67 -17.87 4.14
N LYS A 234 51.14 -16.73 3.62
CA LYS A 234 52.57 -16.42 3.54
C LYS A 234 53.16 -16.07 4.90
N TYR A 235 52.38 -15.44 5.77
CA TYR A 235 52.78 -14.98 7.09
C TYR A 235 51.92 -15.65 8.18
N LYS A 236 51.87 -17.00 8.22
CA LYS A 236 51.03 -17.80 9.14
C LYS A 236 51.18 -17.46 10.63
N ASN A 237 52.29 -16.83 11.03
CA ASN A 237 52.56 -16.34 12.39
C ASN A 237 52.72 -14.81 12.49
N GLY A 238 52.40 -14.07 11.42
CA GLY A 238 52.50 -12.62 11.36
C GLY A 238 51.20 -11.93 11.81
N GLY A 239 51.27 -10.63 12.10
CA GLY A 239 50.16 -9.80 12.60
C GLY A 239 48.97 -9.57 11.65
N TYR A 240 48.71 -10.50 10.71
CA TYR A 240 47.65 -10.39 9.70
C TYR A 240 46.38 -11.18 10.03
N ASN A 241 46.36 -11.95 11.13
CA ASN A 241 45.21 -12.76 11.53
C ASN A 241 43.95 -11.91 11.78
N ASP A 242 44.11 -10.75 12.41
CA ASP A 242 43.04 -9.80 12.74
C ASP A 242 42.65 -8.87 11.58
N GLY A 243 43.32 -9.01 10.44
CA GLY A 243 43.12 -8.20 9.23
C GLY A 243 44.33 -7.34 8.88
N VAL A 244 44.21 -6.57 7.79
CA VAL A 244 45.24 -5.64 7.31
C VAL A 244 44.76 -4.21 7.53
N VAL A 245 45.55 -3.39 8.23
CA VAL A 245 45.29 -1.94 8.31
C VAL A 245 46.08 -1.24 7.22
N CYS A 246 45.38 -0.44 6.41
CA CYS A 246 46.00 0.37 5.36
C CYS A 246 46.89 1.45 5.99
N LYS A 247 48.18 1.46 5.63
CA LYS A 247 49.17 2.45 6.09
C LYS A 247 48.99 3.83 5.47
N GLY A 248 48.14 3.97 4.44
CA GLY A 248 47.75 5.26 3.86
C GLY A 248 47.20 6.26 4.88
N ASN A 249 46.62 5.78 6.00
CA ASN A 249 46.16 6.65 7.10
C ASN A 249 47.27 7.42 7.82
N GLN A 250 48.53 6.99 7.68
CA GLN A 250 49.66 7.69 8.28
C GLN A 250 50.03 8.97 7.50
N PHE A 251 49.52 9.10 6.28
CA PHE A 251 49.83 10.17 5.35
C PHE A 251 48.59 11.07 5.19
N VAL A 252 48.36 11.96 6.16
CA VAL A 252 47.22 12.90 6.19
C VAL A 252 47.74 14.32 6.39
N GLY A 253 47.75 15.12 5.32
CA GLY A 253 48.10 16.54 5.31
C GLY A 253 49.51 16.89 5.79
N CYS A 254 49.88 18.16 5.72
CA CYS A 254 51.11 18.64 6.35
C CYS A 254 50.92 18.77 7.87
N LYS A 255 51.88 18.25 8.65
CA LYS A 255 51.87 18.37 10.12
C LYS A 255 52.34 19.74 10.63
N ASN A 256 52.77 20.63 9.73
CA ASN A 256 53.16 22.01 10.03
C ASN A 256 52.10 23.04 9.60
N SER A 257 50.81 22.72 9.76
CA SER A 257 49.68 23.63 9.61
C SER A 257 49.32 24.11 8.19
N ASP A 258 49.77 23.41 7.13
CA ASP A 258 49.47 23.70 5.71
C ASP A 258 49.75 25.16 5.25
N LYS A 259 50.55 25.91 6.01
CA LYS A 259 50.89 27.31 5.66
C LYS A 259 51.97 27.35 4.59
N ILE A 260 51.95 28.41 3.78
CA ILE A 260 53.08 28.79 2.93
C ILE A 260 54.22 29.23 3.85
N GLY A 261 55.33 28.51 3.80
CA GLY A 261 56.55 28.85 4.53
C GLY A 261 57.28 29.98 3.82
N ASN A 262 57.58 31.05 4.56
CA ASN A 262 58.29 32.24 4.06
C ASN A 262 59.50 32.61 4.94
N ASP A 263 59.77 31.84 6.01
CA ASP A 263 60.90 32.09 6.90
C ASP A 263 62.18 31.53 6.27
N HIS A 264 63.18 32.37 6.06
CA HIS A 264 64.45 31.98 5.43
C HIS A 264 65.20 30.91 6.23
N ASN A 265 64.96 30.83 7.55
CA ASN A 265 65.59 29.84 8.42
C ASN A 265 64.81 28.52 8.52
N GLU A 266 63.67 28.40 7.84
CA GLU A 266 62.87 27.18 7.89
C GLU A 266 63.61 26.03 7.21
N VAL A 267 63.66 24.89 7.89
CA VAL A 267 64.31 23.67 7.40
C VAL A 267 63.36 22.90 6.49
N ILE A 268 63.83 22.66 5.27
CA ILE A 268 63.14 21.95 4.20
C ILE A 268 63.95 20.72 3.82
N HIS A 269 63.29 19.57 3.69
CA HIS A 269 63.87 18.38 3.08
C HIS A 269 63.42 18.33 1.64
N HIS A 270 64.33 18.66 0.73
CA HIS A 270 64.05 18.83 -0.70
C HIS A 270 64.69 17.69 -1.50
N CYS A 271 63.99 17.23 -2.52
CA CYS A 271 64.52 16.32 -3.53
C CYS A 271 64.98 17.10 -4.77
N PRO A 272 66.29 17.12 -5.08
CA PRO A 272 66.81 17.81 -6.27
C PRO A 272 66.31 17.21 -7.60
N GLN A 273 65.83 15.96 -7.60
CA GLN A 273 65.47 15.24 -8.82
C GLN A 273 64.02 15.48 -9.26
N CYS A 274 63.12 15.78 -8.32
CA CYS A 274 61.69 15.87 -8.62
C CYS A 274 60.97 17.01 -7.89
N ASN A 275 61.72 17.89 -7.22
CA ASN A 275 61.21 19.02 -6.44
C ASN A 275 60.20 18.60 -5.36
N PHE A 276 60.34 17.39 -4.82
CA PHE A 276 59.51 16.95 -3.70
C PHE A 276 60.02 17.55 -2.39
N GLU A 277 59.12 18.18 -1.63
CA GLU A 277 59.46 18.99 -0.47
C GLU A 277 58.70 18.57 0.78
N LEU A 278 59.42 18.48 1.89
CA LEU A 278 58.85 18.21 3.20
C LEU A 278 59.32 19.20 4.25
N CYS A 279 58.41 19.54 5.16
CA CYS A 279 58.80 20.21 6.40
C CYS A 279 59.50 19.24 7.34
N GLN A 280 60.34 19.80 8.22
CA GLN A 280 61.04 19.05 9.27
C GLN A 280 60.11 18.09 10.04
N LYS A 281 58.92 18.55 10.44
CA LYS A 281 57.94 17.72 11.17
C LYS A 281 57.42 16.54 10.35
N CYS A 282 57.14 16.74 9.06
CA CYS A 282 56.67 15.67 8.18
C CYS A 282 57.78 14.65 7.89
N PHE A 283 59.02 15.12 7.74
CA PHE A 283 60.18 14.25 7.55
C PHE A 283 60.47 13.38 8.77
N GLU A 284 60.39 13.94 9.99
CA GLU A 284 60.60 13.19 11.24
C GLU A 284 59.50 12.15 11.51
N LEU A 285 58.26 12.45 11.13
CA LEU A 285 57.10 11.57 11.41
C LEU A 285 56.95 10.44 10.41
N ILE A 286 57.50 10.58 9.21
CA ILE A 286 57.20 9.67 8.11
C ILE A 286 58.51 9.18 7.49
N GLU A 287 58.94 8.01 7.96
CA GLU A 287 60.10 7.33 7.38
C GLU A 287 59.80 6.85 5.95
N ASN A 288 60.79 6.99 5.06
CA ASN A 288 60.77 6.45 3.69
C ASN A 288 59.70 7.02 2.73
N ILE A 289 59.30 8.28 2.90
CA ILE A 289 58.19 8.92 2.15
C ILE A 289 58.50 9.35 0.70
N HIS A 290 59.63 8.94 0.12
CA HIS A 290 60.00 9.32 -1.24
C HIS A 290 61.03 8.35 -1.84
N GLU A 291 61.02 8.16 -3.17
CA GLU A 291 61.94 7.24 -3.88
C GLU A 291 63.38 7.75 -3.86
N HIS A 292 63.58 9.06 -4.00
CA HIS A 292 64.90 9.70 -3.99
C HIS A 292 65.32 10.13 -2.57
N PRO A 293 66.64 10.24 -2.29
CA PRO A 293 67.12 10.83 -1.05
C PRO A 293 66.68 12.31 -0.97
N LEU A 294 66.24 12.71 0.23
CA LEU A 294 65.92 14.10 0.53
C LEU A 294 67.11 14.74 1.22
N GLU A 295 67.52 15.89 0.72
CA GLU A 295 68.61 16.69 1.27
C GLU A 295 68.04 17.81 2.13
N LYS A 296 68.71 18.10 3.25
CA LYS A 296 68.30 19.11 4.21
C LYS A 296 68.82 20.47 3.78
N PHE A 297 67.92 21.39 3.46
CA PHE A 297 68.20 22.77 3.11
C PHE A 297 67.45 23.74 4.03
N THR A 298 67.85 25.01 4.01
CA THR A 298 67.03 26.10 4.52
C THR A 298 66.29 26.76 3.36
N TYR A 299 65.11 27.31 3.62
CA TYR A 299 64.34 28.04 2.60
C TYR A 299 65.15 29.16 1.94
N GLY A 300 65.93 29.92 2.73
CA GLY A 300 66.82 30.95 2.20
C GLY A 300 67.86 30.40 1.21
N HIS A 301 68.40 29.20 1.47
CA HIS A 301 69.35 28.56 0.56
C HIS A 301 68.69 28.09 -0.75
N LEU A 302 67.46 27.57 -0.68
CA LEU A 302 66.70 27.22 -1.89
C LEU A 302 66.33 28.46 -2.72
N LEU A 303 66.04 29.59 -2.06
CA LEU A 303 65.79 30.87 -2.72
C LEU A 303 67.04 31.39 -3.47
N GLU A 304 68.22 31.25 -2.88
CA GLU A 304 69.49 31.65 -3.51
C GLU A 304 69.88 30.75 -4.69
N THR A 305 69.60 29.45 -4.60
CA THR A 305 70.02 28.46 -5.60
C THR A 305 68.99 28.24 -6.71
N GLN A 306 67.69 28.46 -6.45
CA GLN A 306 66.57 28.21 -7.37
C GLN A 306 65.55 29.37 -7.33
N ASN A 307 66.05 30.60 -7.48
CA ASN A 307 65.31 31.86 -7.26
C ASN A 307 63.97 31.97 -8.02
N ASP A 308 63.85 31.35 -9.20
CA ASP A 308 62.64 31.41 -10.03
C ASP A 308 61.47 30.56 -9.51
N SER A 309 61.73 29.50 -8.73
CA SER A 309 60.71 28.53 -8.29
C SER A 309 60.09 28.86 -6.93
N TYR A 310 60.76 29.68 -6.11
CA TYR A 310 60.42 29.86 -4.69
C TYR A 310 59.97 31.27 -4.32
N GLY A 311 59.82 32.19 -5.27
CA GLY A 311 59.47 33.60 -5.02
C GLY A 311 58.09 33.83 -4.37
N GLY A 312 57.21 32.82 -4.35
CA GLY A 312 55.90 32.84 -3.70
C GLY A 312 55.84 32.17 -2.32
N GLY A 313 56.97 31.72 -1.78
CA GLY A 313 57.03 30.82 -0.63
C GLY A 313 57.12 29.36 -1.03
N TRP A 314 57.33 28.48 -0.05
CA TRP A 314 57.39 27.03 -0.26
C TRP A 314 56.26 26.31 0.50
N GLN A 315 55.91 25.10 0.08
CA GLN A 315 54.84 24.32 0.72
C GLN A 315 55.18 22.83 0.76
N CYS A 316 54.91 22.20 1.90
CA CYS A 316 55.11 20.76 2.08
C CYS A 316 54.16 19.93 1.21
N ASP A 317 54.70 18.98 0.43
CA ASP A 317 53.92 18.12 -0.46
C ASP A 317 53.01 17.13 0.26
N CYS A 318 53.24 16.88 1.56
CA CYS A 318 52.32 16.09 2.37
C CYS A 318 50.89 16.66 2.39
N ARG A 319 50.70 17.94 2.05
CA ARG A 319 49.36 18.56 1.93
C ARG A 319 48.44 17.84 0.94
N TYR A 320 49.01 17.17 -0.06
CA TYR A 320 48.24 16.45 -1.08
C TYR A 320 47.87 15.03 -0.65
N PHE A 321 48.33 14.56 0.51
CA PHE A 321 48.00 13.24 1.03
C PHE A 321 46.70 13.29 1.84
N GLN A 322 45.67 12.61 1.33
CA GLN A 322 44.31 12.65 1.86
C GLN A 322 44.03 11.59 2.94
N GLY A 323 45.00 10.73 3.27
CA GLY A 323 44.77 9.58 4.14
C GLY A 323 44.16 8.38 3.42
N CYS A 324 43.67 7.41 4.19
CA CYS A 324 42.92 6.27 3.64
C CYS A 324 41.44 6.40 3.97
N VAL A 325 40.58 6.12 2.99
CA VAL A 325 39.11 6.14 3.12
C VAL A 325 38.59 5.19 4.21
N LEU A 326 39.37 4.16 4.56
CA LEU A 326 39.01 3.20 5.60
C LEU A 326 39.21 3.72 7.03
N ASP A 327 39.85 4.88 7.22
CA ASP A 327 39.97 5.56 8.51
C ASP A 327 40.41 4.64 9.66
N GLY A 328 41.56 3.99 9.48
CA GLY A 328 42.14 3.04 10.44
C GLY A 328 41.45 1.66 10.55
N LYS A 329 40.29 1.43 9.91
CA LYS A 329 39.61 0.13 9.99
C LYS A 329 40.40 -0.97 9.29
N ALA A 330 40.52 -2.12 9.96
CA ALA A 330 41.17 -3.31 9.41
C ALA A 330 40.32 -3.95 8.31
N ILE A 331 40.96 -4.29 7.19
CA ILE A 331 40.40 -5.11 6.12
C ILE A 331 40.38 -6.55 6.61
N LYS A 332 39.19 -7.13 6.76
CA LYS A 332 38.98 -8.48 7.33
C LYS A 332 38.55 -9.53 6.31
N ASP A 333 38.02 -9.12 5.16
CA ASP A 333 37.60 -10.06 4.11
C ASP A 333 38.86 -10.76 3.53
N PRO A 334 38.99 -12.10 3.65
CA PRO A 334 40.12 -12.86 3.13
C PRO A 334 40.35 -12.67 1.63
N TYR A 335 39.30 -12.36 0.87
CA TYR A 335 39.36 -12.21 -0.58
C TYR A 335 39.54 -10.75 -1.02
N GLU A 336 39.70 -9.82 -0.08
CA GLU A 336 39.94 -8.43 -0.41
C GLU A 336 41.37 -8.24 -0.92
N ILE A 337 41.48 -7.43 -1.96
CA ILE A 337 42.75 -7.14 -2.63
C ILE A 337 43.49 -6.05 -1.85
N VAL A 338 44.77 -6.28 -1.62
CA VAL A 338 45.68 -5.35 -0.96
C VAL A 338 47.00 -5.28 -1.72
N TYR A 339 47.66 -4.13 -1.65
CA TYR A 339 49.01 -3.94 -2.15
C TYR A 339 49.98 -4.07 -1.00
N HIS A 340 50.97 -4.95 -1.14
CA HIS A 340 51.88 -5.33 -0.07
C HIS A 340 53.34 -5.22 -0.48
N ASP A 341 54.13 -4.55 0.35
CA ASP A 341 55.59 -4.60 0.31
C ASP A 341 56.10 -5.69 1.27
N SER A 342 56.69 -6.72 0.68
CA SER A 342 57.23 -7.87 1.41
C SER A 342 58.41 -7.55 2.34
N LYS A 343 59.15 -6.46 2.10
CA LYS A 343 60.33 -6.09 2.90
C LYS A 343 59.96 -5.29 4.13
N ASN A 344 59.12 -4.26 3.97
CA ASN A 344 58.78 -3.33 5.06
C ASN A 344 57.43 -3.64 5.74
N GLN A 345 56.74 -4.71 5.32
CA GLN A 345 55.37 -5.03 5.76
C GLN A 345 54.41 -3.84 5.61
N PHE A 346 54.61 -3.08 4.53
CA PHE A 346 53.81 -1.90 4.22
C PHE A 346 52.61 -2.31 3.37
N ASN A 347 51.41 -1.94 3.81
CA ASN A 347 50.16 -2.39 3.19
C ASN A 347 49.29 -1.21 2.79
N LEU A 348 48.78 -1.21 1.57
CA LEU A 348 47.81 -0.24 1.08
C LEU A 348 46.54 -0.95 0.60
N CYS A 349 45.39 -0.34 0.85
CA CYS A 349 44.15 -0.73 0.15
C CYS A 349 44.22 -0.29 -1.32
N VAL A 350 43.37 -0.88 -2.17
CA VAL A 350 43.33 -0.58 -3.61
C VAL A 350 43.14 0.91 -3.88
N SER A 351 42.26 1.57 -3.14
CA SER A 351 42.02 3.01 -3.28
C SER A 351 43.29 3.83 -2.99
N CYS A 352 44.00 3.55 -1.90
CA CYS A 352 45.24 4.27 -1.57
C CYS A 352 46.36 3.99 -2.57
N ALA A 353 46.54 2.73 -3.00
CA ALA A 353 47.56 2.39 -3.97
C ALA A 353 47.34 3.13 -5.31
N ASN A 354 46.09 3.30 -5.73
CA ASN A 354 45.75 4.08 -6.92
C ASN A 354 45.97 5.59 -6.73
N SER A 355 45.58 6.15 -5.58
CA SER A 355 45.75 7.59 -5.30
C SER A 355 47.22 8.01 -5.19
N TYR A 356 48.09 7.14 -4.67
CA TYR A 356 49.51 7.43 -4.47
C TYR A 356 50.40 6.88 -5.58
N LYS A 357 49.84 6.34 -6.66
CA LYS A 357 50.60 5.77 -7.78
C LYS A 357 51.53 6.82 -8.42
N VAL A 358 52.76 6.40 -8.75
CA VAL A 358 53.75 7.19 -9.51
C VAL A 358 53.53 7.00 -11.00
#